data_AF-U1RP29-F1
#
_entry.id   AF-U1RP29-F1
#
_cell.length_a   1.000
_cell.length_b   1.000
_cell.length_c   1.000
_cell.angle_alpha   90.00
_cell.angle_beta   90.00
_cell.angle_gamma   90.00
#
_symmetry.space_group_name_H-M   'P 1'
#
loop_
_entity.id
_entity.type
_entity.pdbx_description
1 polymer ?
#
loop_
_entity_poly.entity_id
_entity_poly.type
_entity_poly.pdbx_seq_one_letter_code
_entity_poly.pdbx_strand_id
1 'polypeptide(L)'
;AASALDAVVHLRRRTGTSGARRYVASIGVLRREATPAGAVLVCEEALRVDDDGRISPGPAAPSLRARLGPQTFSRLGPGMSAGVGEGSAT
;
A
#
# COMPACT_ATOMS: atom_id res chain seq x y z
N ALA A 1 24.02 -7.81 8.32
CA ALA A 1 22.67 -8.31 7.96
C ALA A 1 21.90 -7.18 7.28
N ALA A 2 21.67 -7.27 5.96
CA ALA A 2 20.90 -6.27 5.22
C ALA A 2 19.44 -6.73 5.16
N SER A 3 18.63 -6.37 6.15
CA SER A 3 17.19 -6.60 6.05
C SER A 3 16.65 -5.77 4.89
N ALA A 4 16.13 -6.44 3.85
CA ALA A 4 15.38 -5.84 2.77
C ALA A 4 13.95 -5.56 3.28
N LEU A 5 13.79 -4.47 4.02
CA LEU A 5 12.47 -4.03 4.44
C LEU A 5 11.77 -3.42 3.21
N ASP A 6 10.70 -4.08 2.77
CA ASP A 6 9.93 -3.65 1.61
C ASP A 6 8.64 -2.94 2.00
N ALA A 7 7.76 -3.52 2.81
CA ALA A 7 6.45 -2.92 3.10
C ALA A 7 6.13 -2.88 4.59
N VAL A 8 5.22 -1.98 4.96
CA VAL A 8 4.64 -1.85 6.31
C VAL A 8 3.14 -2.07 6.22
N VAL A 9 2.59 -2.84 7.16
CA VAL A 9 1.15 -3.04 7.30
C VAL A 9 0.69 -2.33 8.57
N HIS A 10 -0.12 -1.29 8.42
CA HIS A 10 -0.70 -0.56 9.54
C HIS A 10 -2.00 -1.26 9.97
N LEU A 11 -2.00 -1.84 11.18
CA LEU A 11 -3.17 -2.47 11.76
C LEU A 11 -3.84 -1.54 12.76
N ARG A 12 -5.17 -1.46 12.70
CA ARG A 12 -6.01 -0.80 13.70
C ARG A 12 -6.88 -1.83 14.42
N ARG A 13 -7.32 -1.48 15.63
CA ARG A 13 -8.21 -2.31 16.45
C ARG A 13 -9.61 -1.70 16.42
N ARG A 14 -10.62 -2.52 16.13
CA ARG A 14 -12.04 -2.16 16.22
C ARG A 14 -12.69 -3.02 17.30
N THR A 15 -13.31 -2.38 18.27
CA THR A 15 -14.13 -3.05 19.29
C THR A 15 -15.58 -3.05 18.83
N GLY A 16 -16.23 -4.21 18.84
CA GLY A 16 -17.66 -4.35 18.57
C GLY A 16 -18.33 -5.29 19.57
N THR A 17 -19.63 -5.51 19.39
CA THR A 17 -20.45 -6.39 20.25
C THR A 17 -19.94 -7.84 20.31
N SER A 18 -19.27 -8.31 19.25
CA SER A 18 -18.63 -9.63 19.17
C SER A 18 -17.17 -9.65 19.68
N GLY A 19 -16.70 -8.59 20.34
CA GLY A 19 -15.32 -8.47 20.81
C GLY A 19 -14.44 -7.57 19.93
N ALA A 20 -13.13 -7.62 20.15
CA ALA A 20 -12.17 -6.77 19.45
C ALA A 20 -11.50 -7.49 18.28
N ARG A 21 -11.49 -6.86 17.09
CA ARG A 21 -10.82 -7.35 15.89
C ARG A 21 -9.75 -6.37 15.44
N ARG A 22 -8.71 -6.88 14.78
CA ARG A 22 -7.73 -6.05 14.07
C ARG A 22 -8.06 -6.02 12.59
N TYR A 23 -7.87 -4.87 11.95
CA TYR A 23 -8.04 -4.69 10.51
C TYR A 23 -6.86 -3.92 9.94
N VAL A 24 -6.56 -4.15 8.67
CA VAL A 24 -5.57 -3.37 7.92
C VAL A 24 -6.18 -2.00 7.64
N ALA A 25 -5.52 -0.94 8.11
CA ALA A 25 -5.92 0.44 7.86
C ALA A 25 -5.14 1.06 6.70
N SER A 26 -3.89 0.64 6.50
CA SER A 26 -3.10 1.03 5.33
C SER A 26 -1.93 0.09 5.09
N ILE A 27 -1.39 0.12 3.87
CA ILE A 27 -0.13 -0.51 3.48
C ILE A 27 0.80 0.57 2.96
N GLY A 28 2.00 0.65 3.53
CA GLY A 28 3.08 1.52 3.10
C GLY A 28 4.20 0.75 2.41
N VAL A 29 4.87 1.39 1.47
CA VAL A 29 6.07 0.89 0.77
C VAL A 29 7.26 1.67 1.30
N LEU A 30 8.30 0.94 1.71
CA LEU A 30 9.55 1.50 2.17
C LEU A 30 10.50 1.73 1.00
N ARG A 31 11.03 2.95 0.89
CA ARG A 31 12.11 3.31 -0.02
C ARG A 31 13.32 3.76 0.79
N ARG A 32 14.52 3.37 0.33
CA ARG A 32 15.77 3.89 0.88
C ARG A 32 16.09 5.22 0.23
N GLU A 33 16.36 6.22 1.04
CA GLU A 33 16.83 7.53 0.61
C GLU A 33 18.23 7.78 1.15
N ALA A 34 19.13 8.25 0.29
CA ALA A 34 20.43 8.72 0.71
C ALA A 34 20.31 10.16 1.20
N THR A 35 20.69 10.40 2.45
CA THR A 35 20.82 11.74 3.01
C THR A 35 22.29 12.01 3.35
N PRO A 36 22.70 13.28 3.53
CA PRO A 36 24.06 13.60 4.00
C PRO A 36 24.44 12.93 5.33
N ALA A 37 23.45 12.57 6.17
CA ALA A 37 23.64 11.88 7.44
C ALA A 37 23.62 10.33 7.33
N GLY A 38 23.38 9.79 6.13
CA GLY A 38 23.29 8.35 5.88
C GLY A 38 21.96 7.93 5.24
N ALA A 39 21.81 6.63 4.99
CA ALA A 39 20.61 6.07 4.37
C ALA A 39 19.44 6.03 5.36
N VAL A 40 18.31 6.60 4.99
CA VAL A 40 17.05 6.54 5.76
C VAL A 40 16.01 5.70 5.03
N LEU A 41 15.02 5.18 5.76
CA LEU A 41 13.85 4.52 5.20
C LEU A 41 12.67 5.48 5.24
N VAL A 42 12.12 5.78 4.07
CA VAL A 42 10.89 6.55 3.93
C VAL A 42 9.75 5.58 3.67
N CYS A 43 8.71 5.66 4.49
CA CYS A 43 7.47 4.92 4.29
C CYS A 43 6.48 5.81 3.56
N GLU A 44 6.09 5.41 2.36
CA GLU A 44 5.11 6.10 1.55
C GLU A 44 3.87 5.22 1.37
N GLU A 45 2.69 5.82 1.50
CA GLU A 45 1.45 5.04 1.55
C GLU A 45 1.04 4.56 0.16
N ALA A 46 0.80 3.25 0.05
CA ALA A 46 0.41 2.60 -1.20
C ALA A 46 -1.08 2.26 -1.23
N LEU A 47 -1.68 1.90 -0.10
CA LEU A 47 -3.10 1.59 0.01
C LEU A 47 -3.65 2.13 1.33
N ARG A 48 -4.87 2.67 1.31
CA ARG A 48 -5.66 2.98 2.50
C ARG A 48 -6.93 2.14 2.51
N VAL A 49 -7.40 1.84 3.72
CA VAL A 49 -8.70 1.24 3.99
C VAL A 49 -9.49 2.21 4.84
N ASP A 50 -10.66 2.63 4.36
CA ASP A 50 -11.56 3.48 5.14
C ASP A 50 -12.36 2.66 6.18
N ASP A 51 -13.19 3.33 6.97
CA ASP A 51 -13.95 2.69 8.05
C ASP A 51 -15.09 1.77 7.54
N ASP A 52 -15.48 1.94 6.28
CA ASP A 52 -16.41 1.09 5.54
C ASP A 52 -15.71 -0.12 4.89
N GLY A 53 -14.38 -0.19 4.99
CA GLY A 53 -13.57 -1.25 4.42
C GLY A 53 -13.26 -1.08 2.92
N ARG A 54 -13.58 0.08 2.32
CA ARG A 54 -13.20 0.35 0.94
C ARG A 54 -11.71 0.64 0.85
N ILE A 55 -11.09 0.06 -0.17
CA ILE A 55 -9.67 0.21 -0.42
C ILE A 55 -9.46 1.31 -1.47
N SER A 56 -8.58 2.27 -1.17
CA SER A 56 -8.17 3.32 -2.11
C SER A 56 -6.66 3.33 -2.31
N PRO A 57 -6.16 3.63 -3.53
CA PRO A 57 -4.73 3.71 -3.78
C PRO A 57 -4.13 4.99 -3.20
N GLY A 58 -2.91 4.88 -2.68
CA GLY A 58 -2.05 6.00 -2.31
C GLY A 58 -0.92 6.24 -3.33
N PRO A 59 -0.09 7.28 -3.14
CA PRO A 59 1.00 7.64 -4.05
C PRO A 59 1.96 6.49 -4.39
N ALA A 60 2.24 5.59 -3.43
CA ALA A 60 3.14 4.47 -3.64
C ALA A 60 2.47 3.21 -4.20
N ALA A 61 1.21 3.27 -4.64
CA ALA A 61 0.50 2.14 -5.25
C ALA A 61 1.26 1.52 -6.46
N PRO A 62 1.88 2.31 -7.37
CA PRO A 62 2.68 1.74 -8.46
C PRO A 62 3.89 0.95 -7.96
N SER A 63 4.58 1.45 -6.92
CA SER A 63 5.74 0.79 -6.31
C SER A 63 5.35 -0.53 -5.64
N LEU A 64 4.20 -0.57 -4.96
CA LEU A 64 3.65 -1.81 -4.41
C LEU A 64 3.32 -2.80 -5.53
N ARG A 65 2.71 -2.32 -6.62
CA ARG A 65 2.39 -3.17 -7.78
C ARG A 65 3.65 -3.77 -8.42
N ALA A 66 4.70 -2.98 -8.60
CA ALA A 66 5.96 -3.46 -9.15
C ALA A 66 6.57 -4.59 -8.30
N ARG A 67 6.45 -4.51 -6.97
CA ARG A 67 6.96 -5.54 -6.04
C ARG A 67 6.14 -6.81 -6.02
N LEU A 68 4.82 -6.69 -6.10
CA LEU A 68 3.92 -7.85 -6.10
C LEU A 68 3.89 -8.58 -7.46
N GLY A 69 4.29 -7.90 -8.53
CA GLY A 69 4.25 -8.42 -9.89
C GLY A 69 2.83 -8.51 -10.48
N PRO A 70 2.72 -8.61 -11.82
CA PRO A 70 1.43 -8.58 -12.52
C PRO A 70 0.49 -9.73 -12.14
N GLN A 71 1.03 -10.89 -11.78
CA GLN A 71 0.26 -12.11 -11.46
C GLN A 71 -0.57 -11.98 -10.17
N THR A 72 -0.15 -11.12 -9.23
CA THR A 72 -0.82 -10.93 -7.95
C THR A 72 -2.12 -10.13 -8.11
N PHE A 73 -2.20 -9.22 -9.09
CA PHE A 73 -3.41 -8.43 -9.36
C PHE A 73 -4.48 -9.20 -10.14
N SER A 74 -4.10 -10.23 -10.90
CA SER A 74 -5.05 -11.07 -11.64
C SER A 74 -6.00 -11.88 -10.73
N ARG A 75 -5.65 -12.07 -9.45
CA ARG A 75 -6.44 -12.84 -8.48
C ARG A 75 -7.46 -12.02 -7.68
N LEU A 76 -7.43 -10.68 -7.77
CA LEU A 76 -8.29 -9.79 -6.99
C LEU A 76 -9.66 -9.50 -7.63
N GLY A 77 -9.93 -10.07 -8.82
CA GLY A 77 -11.17 -9.82 -9.56
C GLY A 77 -11.29 -8.39 -10.10
N PRO A 78 -12.29 -8.10 -10.95
CA PRO A 78 -12.34 -6.89 -11.80
C PRO A 78 -12.43 -5.53 -11.07
N GLY A 79 -12.53 -5.51 -9.74
CA GLY A 79 -12.75 -4.30 -8.94
C GLY A 79 -11.52 -3.40 -8.70
N MET A 80 -10.34 -3.82 -9.16
CA MET A 80 -9.10 -3.03 -9.13
C MET A 80 -8.50 -2.90 -10.54
N SER A 81 -9.34 -2.55 -11.53
CA SER A 81 -8.79 -1.98 -12.76
C SER A 81 -8.13 -0.65 -12.40
N ALA A 82 -6.81 -0.60 -12.49
CA ALA A 82 -6.12 0.68 -12.41
C ALA A 82 -6.66 1.55 -13.52
N GLY A 83 -7.33 2.65 -13.16
CA GLY A 83 -7.60 3.72 -14.09
C GLY A 83 -6.28 4.16 -14.70
N VAL A 84 -6.01 3.68 -15.90
CA VAL A 84 -5.10 4.33 -16.84
C VAL A 84 -5.81 5.62 -17.23
N GLY A 85 -5.58 6.66 -16.44
CA GLY A 85 -5.82 8.02 -16.86
C GLY A 85 -4.66 8.45 -17.75
N GLU A 86 -4.55 7.83 -18.93
CA GLU A 86 -3.78 8.41 -20.03
C GLU A 86 -4.60 9.58 -20.56
N GLY A 87 -4.38 10.77 -19.99
CA GLY A 87 -4.79 12.02 -20.59
C GLY A 87 -3.71 12.46 -21.57
N SER A 88 -3.83 12.07 -22.83
CA SER A 88 -3.21 12.75 -23.97
C SER A 88 -4.26 13.00 -25.05
N ALA A 89 -4.04 14.06 -25.83
CA ALA A 89 -4.90 14.75 -26.81
C ALA A 89 -5.79 15.84 -26.20
N THR A 90 -5.77 17.10 -26.63
CA THR A 90 -5.09 17.82 -27.72
C THR A 90 -5.28 19.31 -27.45
#